data_AF-A0A7I9XTF6-F1
#
_entry.id   AF-A0A7I9XTF6-F1
#
_cell.length_a   1.000
_cell.length_b   1.000
_cell.length_c   1.000
_cell.angle_alpha   90.00
_cell.angle_beta   90.00
_cell.angle_gamma   90.00
#
_symmetry.space_group_name_H-M   'P 1'
#
loop_
_entity.id
_entity.type
_entity.pdbx_description
1 polymer ?
#
loop_
_entity_poly.entity_id
_entity_poly.type
_entity_poly.pdbx_seq_one_letter_code
_entity_poly.pdbx_strand_id
1 'polypeptide(L)'
;MAGVSALPQGWPTLSELRASTFGHLGQFANWCERISGDAEKALEQLAHQVRAPGGVAWEGAAAEAAIAQADADVITARPFLWGLPDTAAIARRGQDTLQAGQRLVLDAVEDAQRDGFAVSEDYSVTDTREVTTREQLVQRQAEAQAHANYIRHRVGQLVANDQHLTAQLHEATASWGKLTFPESGGADAQPLDHRWKQGGPSDLPPEDPKKFHDWWQSLTPEQKDQVYSYDHDIGNHPGMPWDPPDHLGKDHYHRLHLHELEQQTQADIDRMQHSLDEMMHGHNVDDGALYALQTQLAVARNHLQGYKAVEAELNSKDGPKRYLGQLDEFGHAAIALNNPDTATRNAILVPGTGQDVTRIHVPGLLRCRHY
;
A
#
# COMPACT_ATOMS: atom_id res chain seq x y z
N MET A 1 8.89 -44.69 -32.09
CA MET A 1 7.78 -44.24 -31.23
C MET A 1 8.38 -43.93 -29.86
N ALA A 2 9.16 -42.86 -29.74
CA ALA A 2 9.68 -42.41 -28.46
C ALA A 2 8.53 -41.71 -27.73
N GLY A 3 8.25 -42.14 -26.50
CA GLY A 3 7.11 -41.66 -25.71
C GLY A 3 7.14 -40.14 -25.59
N VAL A 4 6.01 -39.52 -25.89
CA VAL A 4 5.73 -38.13 -25.56
C VAL A 4 5.80 -38.04 -24.04
N SER A 5 6.92 -37.55 -23.50
CA SER A 5 7.06 -37.34 -22.07
C SER A 5 6.16 -36.18 -21.68
N ALA A 6 4.99 -36.50 -21.12
CA ALA A 6 4.05 -35.51 -20.60
C ALA A 6 4.76 -34.51 -19.67
N LEU A 7 4.25 -33.28 -19.65
CA LEU A 7 4.66 -32.25 -18.70
C LEU A 7 4.60 -32.81 -17.27
N PRO A 8 5.70 -32.72 -16.49
CA PRO A 8 5.66 -33.06 -15.08
C PRO A 8 4.61 -32.22 -14.35
N GLN A 9 3.93 -32.83 -13.37
CA GLN A 9 2.91 -32.13 -12.60
C GLN A 9 3.50 -30.90 -11.89
N GLY A 10 2.84 -29.75 -12.04
CA GLY A 10 3.27 -28.47 -11.45
C GLY A 10 4.31 -27.70 -12.28
N TRP A 11 4.70 -28.19 -13.47
CA TRP A 11 5.53 -27.40 -14.38
C TRP A 11 4.68 -26.47 -15.24
N PRO A 12 5.13 -25.21 -15.47
CA PRO A 12 4.48 -24.33 -16.41
C PRO A 12 4.72 -24.82 -17.85
N THR A 13 3.74 -24.61 -18.71
CA THR A 13 3.93 -24.69 -20.17
C THR A 13 4.91 -23.61 -20.66
N LEU A 14 5.49 -23.77 -21.85
CA LEU A 14 6.38 -22.76 -22.43
C LEU A 14 5.68 -21.39 -22.57
N SER A 15 4.41 -21.39 -22.95
CA SER A 15 3.61 -20.17 -23.08
C SER A 15 3.33 -19.51 -21.73
N GLU A 16 2.99 -20.29 -20.69
CA GLU A 16 2.84 -19.76 -19.33
C GLU A 16 4.16 -19.19 -18.81
N LEU A 17 5.28 -19.90 -19.04
CA LEU A 17 6.61 -19.43 -18.65
C LEU A 17 6.96 -18.09 -19.30
N ARG A 18 6.65 -17.91 -20.59
CA ARG A 18 6.87 -16.63 -21.30
C ARG A 18 6.02 -15.49 -20.76
N ALA A 19 4.80 -15.78 -20.33
CA ALA A 19 3.88 -14.79 -19.77
C ALA A 19 4.14 -14.50 -18.27
N SER A 20 4.93 -15.35 -17.60
CA SER A 20 5.18 -15.23 -16.17
C SER A 20 5.90 -13.93 -15.81
N THR A 21 5.45 -13.27 -14.74
CA THR A 21 6.11 -12.09 -14.18
C THR A 21 6.25 -12.23 -12.66
N PHE A 22 7.33 -11.68 -12.13
CA PHE A 22 7.67 -11.78 -10.69
C PHE A 22 7.57 -10.43 -9.97
N GLY A 23 6.94 -9.43 -10.58
CA GLY A 23 6.86 -8.07 -10.03
C GLY A 23 6.08 -7.97 -8.72
N HIS A 24 5.19 -8.92 -8.44
CA HIS A 24 4.46 -9.01 -7.18
C HIS A 24 5.38 -9.19 -5.97
N LEU A 25 6.53 -9.87 -6.13
CA LEU A 25 7.52 -10.03 -5.05
C LEU A 25 8.21 -8.70 -4.71
N GLY A 26 8.51 -7.88 -5.72
CA GLY A 26 9.04 -6.53 -5.51
C GLY A 26 8.03 -5.59 -4.87
N GLN A 27 6.75 -5.68 -5.28
CA GLN A 27 5.67 -4.93 -4.63
C GLN A 27 5.50 -5.32 -3.16
N PHE A 28 5.57 -6.62 -2.87
CA PHE A 28 5.53 -7.13 -1.50
C PHE A 28 6.73 -6.68 -0.66
N ALA A 29 7.94 -6.69 -1.23
CA ALA A 29 9.14 -6.17 -0.56
C ALA A 29 9.01 -4.68 -0.21
N ASN A 30 8.54 -3.86 -1.17
CA ASN A 30 8.31 -2.43 -0.95
C ASN A 30 7.27 -2.20 0.17
N TRP A 31 6.21 -3.02 0.22
CA TRP A 31 5.22 -2.95 1.29
C TRP A 31 5.84 -3.26 2.66
N CYS A 32 6.65 -4.32 2.76
CA CYS A 32 7.33 -4.68 4.01
C CYS A 32 8.24 -3.56 4.53
N GLU A 33 9.06 -2.98 3.66
CA GLU A 33 9.97 -1.88 4.00
C GLU A 33 9.21 -0.64 4.49
N ARG A 34 8.10 -0.30 3.82
CA ARG A 34 7.24 0.82 4.22
C ARG A 34 6.64 0.62 5.61
N ILE A 35 6.00 -0.52 5.85
CA ILE A 35 5.37 -0.82 7.15
C ILE A 35 6.41 -0.87 8.27
N SER A 36 7.61 -1.38 8.01
CA SER A 36 8.70 -1.34 8.99
C SER A 36 9.02 0.10 9.41
N GLY A 37 9.21 1.01 8.45
CA GLY A 37 9.53 2.39 8.74
C GLY A 37 8.40 3.16 9.42
N ASP A 38 7.15 2.92 9.02
CA ASP A 38 5.98 3.59 9.60
C ASP A 38 5.72 3.11 11.03
N ALA A 39 5.87 1.80 11.29
CA ALA A 39 5.67 1.23 12.60
C ALA A 39 6.77 1.61 13.61
N GLU A 40 8.03 1.69 13.18
CA GLU A 40 9.12 2.21 14.02
C GLU A 40 8.83 3.64 14.49
N LYS A 41 8.42 4.52 13.56
CA LYS A 41 8.02 5.90 13.89
C LYS A 41 6.81 5.93 14.83
N ALA A 42 5.79 5.11 14.57
CA ALA A 42 4.60 5.05 15.41
C ALA A 42 4.93 4.59 16.85
N LEU A 43 5.82 3.60 17.01
CA LEU A 43 6.25 3.14 18.33
C LEU A 43 7.11 4.18 19.05
N GLU A 44 7.99 4.88 18.35
CA GLU A 44 8.76 6.00 18.92
C GLU A 44 7.85 7.14 19.38
N GLN A 45 6.84 7.48 18.56
CA GLN A 45 5.82 8.47 18.92
C GLN A 45 5.02 8.03 20.14
N LEU A 46 4.58 6.76 20.20
CA LEU A 46 3.88 6.21 21.35
C LEU A 46 4.75 6.29 22.62
N ALA A 47 6.01 5.87 22.54
CA ALA A 47 6.94 5.93 23.68
C ALA A 47 7.17 7.37 24.17
N HIS A 48 7.20 8.35 23.26
CA HIS A 48 7.33 9.77 23.60
C HIS A 48 6.04 10.33 24.23
N GLN A 49 4.88 10.03 23.63
CA GLN A 49 3.57 10.51 24.07
C GLN A 49 3.14 9.90 25.41
N VAL A 50 3.51 8.65 25.70
CA VAL A 50 3.16 8.01 26.99
C VAL A 50 3.95 8.64 28.15
N ARG A 51 5.17 9.14 27.90
CA ARG A 51 6.02 9.80 28.93
C ARG A 51 5.65 11.27 29.16
N ALA A 52 5.16 11.95 28.12
CA ALA A 52 4.77 13.35 28.18
C ALA A 52 3.48 13.59 27.39
N PRO A 53 2.34 13.05 27.85
CA PRO A 53 1.06 13.25 27.18
C PRO A 53 0.73 14.74 27.12
N GLY A 54 0.61 15.28 25.91
CA GLY A 54 0.37 16.71 25.68
C GLY A 54 1.60 17.61 25.95
N GLY A 55 2.81 17.05 25.99
CA GLY A 55 4.06 17.82 26.14
C GLY A 55 4.40 18.20 27.59
N VAL A 56 3.62 17.74 28.57
CA VAL A 56 3.88 17.93 30.01
C VAL A 56 4.29 16.59 30.62
N ALA A 57 5.34 16.59 31.44
CA ALA A 57 5.80 15.38 32.12
C ALA A 57 4.66 14.82 33.00
N TRP A 58 4.28 13.57 32.75
CA TRP A 58 3.27 12.86 33.53
C TRP A 58 3.97 11.95 34.54
N GLU A 59 3.78 12.22 35.83
CA GLU A 59 4.48 11.56 36.92
C GLU A 59 3.52 10.84 37.88
N GLY A 60 4.01 9.82 38.58
CA GLY A 60 3.26 9.02 39.56
C GLY A 60 3.04 7.57 39.13
N ALA A 61 2.53 6.74 40.04
CA ALA A 61 2.42 5.29 39.86
C ALA A 61 1.61 4.85 38.63
N ALA A 62 0.61 5.66 38.22
CA ALA A 62 -0.17 5.39 37.01
C ALA A 62 0.62 5.69 35.72
N ALA A 63 1.44 6.74 35.72
CA ALA A 63 2.33 7.05 34.61
C ALA A 63 3.41 5.96 34.45
N GLU A 64 3.99 5.50 35.56
CA GLU A 64 4.96 4.39 35.57
C GLU A 64 4.35 3.09 35.02
N ALA A 65 3.11 2.75 35.40
CA ALA A 65 2.42 1.56 34.89
C ALA A 65 2.09 1.67 33.39
N ALA A 66 1.68 2.85 32.91
CA ALA A 66 1.39 3.09 31.50
C ALA A 66 2.65 3.05 30.64
N ILE A 67 3.76 3.64 31.12
CA ILE A 67 5.08 3.55 30.46
C ILE A 67 5.53 2.09 30.40
N ALA A 68 5.39 1.32 31.50
CA ALA A 68 5.76 -0.08 31.54
C ALA A 68 4.92 -0.95 30.58
N GLN A 69 3.62 -0.68 30.44
CA GLN A 69 2.76 -1.39 29.48
C GLN A 69 3.13 -1.03 28.03
N ALA A 70 3.34 0.26 27.72
CA ALA A 70 3.75 0.68 26.39
C ALA A 70 5.12 0.09 25.99
N ASP A 71 6.08 0.05 26.93
CA ASP A 71 7.37 -0.62 26.72
C ASP A 71 7.18 -2.14 26.49
N ALA A 72 6.26 -2.80 27.20
CA ALA A 72 5.94 -4.22 27.00
C ALA A 72 5.26 -4.48 25.65
N ASP A 73 4.39 -3.59 25.20
CA ASP A 73 3.73 -3.67 23.89
C ASP A 73 4.74 -3.46 22.75
N VAL A 74 5.65 -2.49 22.89
CA VAL A 74 6.79 -2.30 21.98
C VAL A 74 7.64 -3.57 21.92
N ILE A 75 7.98 -4.18 23.06
CA ILE A 75 8.75 -5.43 23.11
C ILE A 75 7.99 -6.58 22.42
N THR A 76 6.66 -6.62 22.54
CA THR A 76 5.80 -7.63 21.91
C THR A 76 5.71 -7.46 20.39
N ALA A 77 5.58 -6.23 19.90
CA ALA A 77 5.47 -5.91 18.46
C ALA A 77 6.81 -5.99 17.71
N ARG A 78 7.92 -5.74 18.42
CA ARG A 78 9.26 -5.60 17.85
C ARG A 78 9.77 -6.82 17.06
N PRO A 79 9.61 -8.09 17.50
CA PRO A 79 10.01 -9.24 16.69
C PRO A 79 9.28 -9.34 15.34
N PHE A 80 8.02 -8.89 15.27
CA PHE A 80 7.28 -8.83 14.03
C PHE A 80 7.83 -7.72 13.12
N LEU A 81 8.01 -6.51 13.66
CA LEU A 81 8.50 -5.36 12.89
C LEU A 81 9.91 -5.57 12.36
N TRP A 82 10.82 -6.10 13.17
CA TRP A 82 12.19 -6.39 12.75
C TRP A 82 12.29 -7.54 11.74
N GLY A 83 11.25 -8.37 11.61
CA GLY A 83 11.18 -9.41 10.58
C GLY A 83 10.76 -8.90 9.20
N LEU A 84 10.22 -7.68 9.10
CA LEU A 84 9.74 -7.12 7.82
C LEU A 84 10.89 -6.85 6.83
N PRO A 85 12.03 -6.22 7.21
CA PRO A 85 13.16 -6.04 6.30
C PRO A 85 13.75 -7.35 5.80
N ASP A 86 13.87 -8.36 6.66
CA ASP A 86 14.37 -9.68 6.28
C ASP A 86 13.43 -10.37 5.27
N THR A 87 12.12 -10.24 5.48
CA THR A 87 11.09 -10.74 4.56
C THR A 87 11.16 -10.01 3.21
N ALA A 88 11.35 -8.69 3.21
CA ALA A 88 11.57 -7.91 2.00
C ALA A 88 12.81 -8.38 1.23
N ALA A 89 13.91 -8.63 1.94
CA ALA A 89 15.16 -9.12 1.35
C ALA A 89 15.01 -10.54 0.77
N ILE A 90 14.22 -11.42 1.39
CA ILE A 90 13.87 -12.74 0.83
C ILE A 90 13.09 -12.56 -0.47
N ALA A 91 12.06 -11.71 -0.48
CA ALA A 91 11.23 -11.46 -1.66
C ALA A 91 12.02 -10.86 -2.83
N ARG A 92 12.89 -9.86 -2.59
CA ARG A 92 13.75 -9.27 -3.63
C ARG A 92 14.71 -10.29 -4.23
N ARG A 93 15.42 -11.06 -3.39
CA ARG A 93 16.33 -12.12 -3.87
C ARG A 93 15.58 -13.22 -4.62
N GLY A 94 14.38 -13.56 -4.17
CA GLY A 94 13.47 -14.47 -4.86
C GLY A 94 13.10 -13.97 -6.25
N GLN A 95 12.69 -12.71 -6.36
CA GLN A 95 12.38 -12.08 -7.64
C GLN A 95 13.56 -12.17 -8.61
N ASP A 96 14.76 -11.76 -8.18
CA ASP A 96 15.96 -11.78 -9.02
C ASP A 96 16.30 -13.20 -9.48
N THR A 97 16.20 -14.16 -8.56
CA THR A 97 16.46 -15.59 -8.84
C THR A 97 15.48 -16.16 -9.86
N LEU A 98 14.19 -15.87 -9.72
CA LEU A 98 13.16 -16.36 -10.64
C LEU A 98 13.23 -15.68 -12.01
N GLN A 99 13.51 -14.37 -12.05
CA GLN A 99 13.74 -13.64 -13.30
C GLN A 99 14.98 -14.16 -14.04
N ALA A 100 16.08 -14.40 -13.33
CA ALA A 100 17.28 -14.99 -13.93
C ALA A 100 17.02 -16.43 -14.40
N GLY A 101 16.31 -17.25 -13.62
CA GLY A 101 15.93 -18.61 -13.99
C GLY A 101 15.05 -18.66 -15.24
N GLN A 102 14.05 -17.77 -15.33
CA GLN A 102 13.20 -17.63 -16.51
C GLN A 102 14.02 -17.29 -17.76
N ARG A 103 14.94 -16.31 -17.67
CA ARG A 103 15.84 -15.96 -18.78
C ARG A 103 16.68 -17.15 -19.23
N LEU A 104 17.30 -17.86 -18.29
CA LEU A 104 18.13 -19.04 -18.61
C LEU A 104 17.34 -20.17 -19.31
N VAL A 105 16.05 -20.34 -19.00
CA VAL A 105 15.19 -21.29 -19.73
C VAL A 105 14.92 -20.77 -21.14
N LEU A 106 14.56 -19.50 -21.29
CA LEU A 106 14.24 -18.91 -22.59
C LEU A 106 15.47 -18.86 -23.51
N ASP A 107 16.66 -18.57 -22.97
CA ASP A 107 17.93 -18.62 -23.71
C ASP A 107 18.21 -20.05 -24.21
N ALA A 108 17.97 -21.08 -23.38
CA ALA A 108 18.13 -22.47 -23.79
C ALA A 108 17.13 -22.90 -24.88
N VAL A 109 15.92 -22.35 -24.85
CA VAL A 109 14.91 -22.53 -25.91
C VAL A 109 15.37 -21.85 -27.20
N GLU A 110 15.88 -20.63 -27.13
CA GLU A 110 16.40 -19.88 -28.28
C GLU A 110 17.62 -20.57 -28.89
N ASP A 111 18.53 -21.12 -28.07
CA ASP A 111 19.68 -21.90 -28.54
C ASP A 111 19.23 -23.13 -29.34
N ALA A 112 18.25 -23.89 -28.84
CA ALA A 112 17.69 -25.03 -29.57
C ALA A 112 17.02 -24.61 -30.90
N GLN A 113 16.32 -23.46 -30.89
CA GLN A 113 15.70 -22.92 -32.10
C GLN A 113 16.73 -22.49 -33.14
N ARG A 114 17.82 -21.84 -32.70
CA ARG A 114 18.94 -21.44 -33.55
C ARG A 114 19.64 -22.66 -34.18
N ASP A 115 19.70 -23.77 -33.46
CA ASP A 115 20.27 -25.04 -33.94
C ASP A 115 19.31 -25.83 -34.86
N GLY A 116 18.16 -25.25 -35.20
CA GLY A 116 17.19 -25.80 -36.15
C GLY A 116 16.24 -26.83 -35.52
N PHE A 117 15.89 -26.65 -34.25
CA PHE A 117 14.87 -27.45 -33.59
C PHE A 117 13.64 -26.61 -33.23
N ALA A 118 12.48 -27.23 -33.15
CA ALA A 118 11.27 -26.64 -32.57
C ALA A 118 11.10 -27.15 -31.14
N VAL A 119 10.66 -26.26 -30.25
CA VAL A 119 10.37 -26.59 -28.84
C VAL A 119 8.87 -26.46 -28.61
N SER A 120 8.25 -27.53 -28.14
CA SER A 120 6.81 -27.59 -27.84
C SER A 120 6.49 -27.09 -26.43
N GLU A 121 5.19 -26.96 -26.12
CA GLU A 121 4.71 -26.52 -24.79
C GLU A 121 5.19 -27.38 -23.62
N ASP A 122 5.52 -28.66 -23.87
CA ASP A 122 6.03 -29.62 -22.90
C ASP A 122 7.56 -29.69 -22.82
N TYR A 123 8.24 -28.76 -23.48
CA TYR A 123 9.69 -28.71 -23.64
C TYR A 123 10.27 -29.93 -24.37
N SER A 124 9.45 -30.67 -25.13
CA SER A 124 9.95 -31.61 -26.12
C SER A 124 10.59 -30.84 -27.29
N VAL A 125 11.64 -31.43 -27.86
CA VAL A 125 12.43 -30.83 -28.93
C VAL A 125 12.36 -31.71 -30.17
N THR A 126 11.95 -31.13 -31.30
CA THR A 126 11.80 -31.82 -32.58
C THR A 126 12.64 -31.16 -33.65
N ASP A 127 13.34 -31.95 -34.46
CA ASP A 127 14.13 -31.43 -35.58
C ASP A 127 13.21 -30.83 -36.66
N THR A 128 13.56 -29.66 -37.19
CA THR A 128 12.85 -29.00 -38.28
C THR A 128 13.55 -29.14 -39.63
N ARG A 129 14.78 -29.70 -39.65
CA ARG A 129 15.55 -29.89 -40.88
C ARG A 129 15.20 -31.21 -41.57
N GLU A 130 15.27 -31.19 -42.89
CA GLU A 130 15.19 -32.43 -43.67
C GLU A 130 16.49 -33.23 -43.51
N VAL A 131 16.37 -34.46 -43.03
CA VAL A 131 17.51 -35.36 -42.82
C VAL A 131 17.52 -36.43 -43.90
N THR A 132 18.63 -36.56 -44.62
CA THR A 132 18.72 -37.41 -45.82
C THR A 132 19.53 -38.69 -45.61
N THR A 133 20.33 -38.78 -44.55
CA THR A 133 21.09 -39.99 -44.20
C THR A 133 20.73 -40.51 -42.80
N ARG A 134 20.89 -41.82 -42.60
CA ARG A 134 20.63 -42.46 -41.30
C ARG A 134 21.60 -41.97 -40.21
N GLU A 135 22.85 -41.69 -40.57
CA GLU A 135 23.87 -41.18 -39.66
C GLU A 135 23.51 -39.77 -39.15
N GLN A 136 23.10 -38.88 -40.06
CA GLN A 136 22.61 -37.55 -39.71
C GLN A 136 21.37 -37.62 -38.81
N LEU A 137 20.46 -38.57 -39.07
CA LEU A 137 19.24 -38.73 -38.26
C LEU A 137 19.57 -39.10 -36.81
N VAL A 138 20.51 -40.03 -36.62
CA VAL A 138 20.96 -40.43 -35.28
C VAL A 138 21.64 -39.26 -34.57
N GLN A 139 22.49 -38.49 -35.26
CA GLN A 139 23.16 -37.32 -34.69
C GLN A 139 22.15 -36.25 -34.27
N ARG A 140 21.24 -35.85 -35.16
CA ARG A 140 20.23 -34.82 -34.88
C ARG A 140 19.26 -35.26 -33.78
N GLN A 141 18.94 -36.55 -33.71
CA GLN A 141 18.13 -37.08 -32.62
C GLN A 141 18.85 -37.00 -31.27
N ALA A 142 20.17 -37.24 -31.24
CA ALA A 142 20.98 -37.06 -30.04
C ALA A 142 21.08 -35.57 -29.62
N GLU A 143 21.25 -34.66 -30.57
CA GLU A 143 21.24 -33.21 -30.34
C GLU A 143 19.89 -32.73 -29.79
N ALA A 144 18.77 -33.14 -30.40
CA ALA A 144 17.42 -32.83 -29.91
C ALA A 144 17.20 -33.32 -28.47
N GLN A 145 17.64 -34.54 -28.16
CA GLN A 145 17.57 -35.08 -26.80
C GLN A 145 18.44 -34.27 -25.82
N ALA A 146 19.62 -33.83 -26.23
CA ALA A 146 20.49 -32.99 -25.41
C ALA A 146 19.84 -31.63 -25.09
N HIS A 147 19.27 -30.95 -26.09
CA HIS A 147 18.52 -29.70 -25.88
C HIS A 147 17.30 -29.93 -24.97
N ALA A 148 16.49 -30.97 -25.23
CA ALA A 148 15.32 -31.26 -24.42
C ALA A 148 15.69 -31.51 -22.95
N ASN A 149 16.73 -32.29 -22.69
CA ASN A 149 17.22 -32.55 -21.34
C ASN A 149 17.74 -31.28 -20.66
N TYR A 150 18.46 -30.43 -21.40
CA TYR A 150 18.99 -29.18 -20.86
C TYR A 150 17.89 -28.17 -20.53
N ILE A 151 16.93 -27.94 -21.44
CA ILE A 151 15.78 -27.06 -21.20
C ILE A 151 14.97 -27.56 -20.01
N ARG A 152 14.64 -28.86 -19.98
CA ARG A 152 13.89 -29.45 -18.86
C ARG A 152 14.66 -29.34 -17.54
N HIS A 153 15.97 -29.53 -17.55
CA HIS A 153 16.79 -29.31 -16.36
C HIS A 153 16.66 -27.86 -15.85
N ARG A 154 16.72 -26.85 -16.73
CA ARG A 154 16.54 -25.44 -16.35
C ARG A 154 15.14 -25.13 -15.82
N VAL A 155 14.10 -25.67 -16.44
CA VAL A 155 12.71 -25.52 -15.93
C VAL A 155 12.59 -26.16 -14.54
N GLY A 156 13.14 -27.34 -14.33
CA GLY A 156 13.16 -28.00 -13.02
C GLY A 156 13.88 -27.19 -11.95
N GLN A 157 15.00 -26.54 -12.27
CA GLN A 157 15.70 -25.63 -11.35
C GLN A 157 14.86 -24.40 -11.02
N LEU A 158 14.18 -23.80 -12.01
CA LEU A 158 13.28 -22.66 -11.78
C LEU A 158 12.13 -23.03 -10.84
N VAL A 159 11.45 -24.15 -11.09
CA VAL A 159 10.35 -24.63 -10.24
C VAL A 159 10.83 -24.95 -8.82
N ALA A 160 12.01 -25.55 -8.67
CA ALA A 160 12.60 -25.82 -7.36
C ALA A 160 12.92 -24.52 -6.59
N ASN A 161 13.43 -23.50 -7.29
CA ASN A 161 13.70 -22.18 -6.70
C ASN A 161 12.40 -21.48 -6.25
N ASP A 162 11.33 -21.56 -7.04
CA ASP A 162 10.02 -21.02 -6.70
C ASP A 162 9.42 -21.68 -5.46
N GLN A 163 9.51 -23.01 -5.37
CA GLN A 163 9.08 -23.76 -4.19
C GLN A 163 9.92 -23.41 -2.95
N HIS A 164 11.24 -23.26 -3.12
CA HIS A 164 12.12 -22.87 -2.02
C HIS A 164 11.79 -21.46 -1.50
N LEU A 165 11.58 -20.50 -2.41
CA LEU A 165 11.16 -19.15 -2.07
C LEU A 165 9.81 -19.16 -1.34
N THR A 166 8.84 -19.93 -1.83
CA THR A 166 7.53 -20.07 -1.20
C THR A 166 7.65 -20.57 0.25
N ALA A 167 8.51 -21.56 0.49
CA ALA A 167 8.75 -22.07 1.84
C ALA A 167 9.43 -21.01 2.74
N GLN A 168 10.43 -20.29 2.23
CA GLN A 168 11.09 -19.21 2.97
C GLN A 168 10.13 -18.08 3.34
N LEU A 169 9.27 -17.66 2.40
CA LEU A 169 8.25 -16.64 2.67
C LEU A 169 7.21 -17.14 3.67
N HIS A 170 6.77 -18.39 3.57
CA HIS A 170 5.85 -18.97 4.54
C HIS A 170 6.45 -19.02 5.95
N GLU A 171 7.72 -19.38 6.09
CA GLU A 171 8.43 -19.38 7.38
C GLU A 171 8.60 -17.96 7.93
N ALA A 172 9.09 -17.02 7.11
CA ALA A 172 9.31 -15.62 7.49
C ALA A 172 8.02 -14.91 7.92
N THR A 173 6.88 -15.29 7.34
CA THR A 173 5.56 -14.72 7.64
C THR A 173 4.74 -15.53 8.65
N ALA A 174 5.27 -16.63 9.20
CA ALA A 174 4.51 -17.57 10.04
C ALA A 174 3.96 -16.95 11.34
N SER A 175 4.58 -15.86 11.82
CA SER A 175 4.17 -15.10 12.99
C SER A 175 3.16 -13.99 12.68
N TRP A 176 2.96 -13.67 11.39
CA TRP A 176 2.09 -12.58 10.97
C TRP A 176 0.63 -12.96 11.27
N GLY A 177 -0.08 -12.08 11.98
CA GLY A 177 -1.46 -12.33 12.45
C GLY A 177 -1.58 -13.12 13.76
N LYS A 178 -0.47 -13.44 14.43
CA LYS A 178 -0.46 -14.07 15.78
C LYS A 178 -0.04 -13.10 16.90
N LEU A 179 0.07 -11.81 16.58
CA LEU A 179 0.47 -10.80 17.55
C LEU A 179 -0.69 -10.58 18.53
N THR A 180 -0.47 -10.94 19.79
CA THR A 180 -1.43 -10.74 20.88
C THR A 180 -0.75 -9.98 22.00
N PHE A 181 -1.35 -8.88 22.43
CA PHE A 181 -0.87 -8.08 23.55
C PHE A 181 -1.50 -8.62 24.85
N PRO A 182 -0.69 -9.05 25.83
CA PRO A 182 -1.23 -9.52 27.10
C PRO A 182 -1.81 -8.34 27.90
N GLU A 183 -3.07 -8.44 28.32
CA GLU A 183 -3.60 -7.54 29.34
C GLU A 183 -2.93 -7.85 30.69
N SER A 184 -2.23 -6.87 31.26
CA SER A 184 -1.60 -7.02 32.57
C SER A 184 -2.65 -7.17 33.67
N GLY A 185 -2.78 -8.38 34.21
CA GLY A 185 -3.62 -8.71 35.36
C GLY A 185 -3.11 -8.11 36.68
N GLY A 186 -3.32 -6.80 36.86
CA GLY A 186 -3.15 -6.09 38.13
C GLY A 186 -4.52 -5.80 38.77
N ALA A 187 -4.70 -6.23 40.01
CA ALA A 187 -5.93 -6.14 40.80
C ALA A 187 -6.60 -4.75 40.73
N ASP A 188 -7.92 -4.74 40.47
CA ASP A 188 -8.80 -3.58 40.48
C ASP A 188 -8.30 -2.33 39.73
N ALA A 189 -7.61 -2.50 38.61
CA ALA A 189 -7.67 -1.50 37.57
C ALA A 189 -9.07 -1.59 36.92
N GLN A 190 -10.04 -0.91 37.52
CA GLN A 190 -11.13 -0.37 36.69
C GLN A 190 -10.45 0.32 35.50
N PRO A 191 -10.96 0.18 34.27
CA PRO A 191 -10.47 0.97 33.16
C PRO A 191 -10.64 2.43 33.56
N LEU A 192 -9.56 3.02 34.09
CA LEU A 192 -9.49 4.40 34.51
C LEU A 192 -9.19 5.20 33.24
N ASP A 193 -10.17 5.13 32.34
CA ASP A 193 -10.83 6.27 31.75
C ASP A 193 -10.30 7.63 32.23
N HIS A 194 -9.29 8.17 31.53
CA HIS A 194 -8.74 9.50 31.86
C HIS A 194 -8.31 10.32 30.64
N ARG A 195 -8.89 10.14 29.44
CA ARG A 195 -8.55 11.00 28.28
C ARG A 195 -9.70 11.87 27.73
N TRP A 196 -10.89 11.84 28.32
CA TRP A 196 -11.94 12.83 28.02
C TRP A 196 -11.97 14.03 28.96
N LYS A 197 -11.23 14.01 30.08
CA LYS A 197 -11.20 15.13 31.03
C LYS A 197 -9.96 16.00 30.89
N GLN A 198 -9.96 16.79 29.82
CA GLN A 198 -10.18 18.24 29.97
C GLN A 198 -11.09 18.70 28.82
N GLY A 199 -12.41 18.62 29.02
CA GLY A 199 -13.43 19.24 28.16
C GLY A 199 -14.08 18.37 27.07
N GLY A 200 -13.59 17.15 26.81
CA GLY A 200 -14.03 16.33 25.67
C GLY A 200 -15.20 15.40 25.98
N PRO A 201 -15.84 14.82 24.96
CA PRO A 201 -16.90 13.84 25.16
C PRO A 201 -16.36 12.53 25.73
N SER A 202 -17.11 11.93 26.65
CA SER A 202 -16.68 10.85 27.53
C SER A 202 -16.48 9.49 26.88
N ASP A 203 -16.89 9.32 25.63
CA ASP A 203 -16.94 8.02 24.96
C ASP A 203 -16.04 8.02 23.71
N LEU A 204 -15.29 6.94 23.52
CA LEU A 204 -14.55 6.69 22.28
C LEU A 204 -15.52 6.62 21.08
N PRO A 205 -15.12 7.09 19.88
CA PRO A 205 -15.92 6.97 18.68
C PRO A 205 -16.27 5.48 18.42
N PRO A 206 -17.56 5.11 18.35
CA PRO A 206 -17.95 3.73 18.07
C PRO A 206 -17.58 3.31 16.64
N GLU A 207 -17.05 2.10 16.43
CA GLU A 207 -16.72 1.59 15.09
C GLU A 207 -17.96 1.32 14.21
N ASP A 208 -19.10 0.98 14.82
CA ASP A 208 -20.33 0.72 14.07
C ASP A 208 -20.88 2.01 13.45
N PRO A 209 -21.15 2.07 12.12
CA PRO A 209 -21.53 3.31 11.45
C PRO A 209 -22.78 3.99 12.01
N LYS A 210 -23.77 3.21 12.48
CA LYS A 210 -25.01 3.79 13.01
C LYS A 210 -24.79 4.33 14.41
N LYS A 211 -24.06 3.58 15.25
CA LYS A 211 -23.70 4.05 16.59
C LYS A 211 -22.79 5.27 16.54
N PHE A 212 -21.85 5.31 15.58
CA PHE A 212 -21.02 6.49 15.33
C PHE A 212 -21.89 7.70 14.98
N HIS A 213 -22.84 7.53 14.06
CA HIS A 213 -23.74 8.61 13.64
C HIS A 213 -24.51 9.20 14.83
N ASP A 214 -25.12 8.35 15.65
CA ASP A 214 -25.89 8.77 16.82
C ASP A 214 -24.98 9.42 17.88
N TRP A 215 -23.79 8.86 18.09
CA TRP A 215 -22.78 9.42 18.99
C TRP A 215 -22.33 10.80 18.52
N TRP A 216 -21.95 10.94 17.25
CA TRP A 216 -21.52 12.21 16.66
C TRP A 216 -22.61 13.29 16.77
N GLN A 217 -23.88 12.92 16.57
CA GLN A 217 -25.00 13.86 16.74
C GLN A 217 -25.25 14.27 18.19
N SER A 218 -24.83 13.47 19.16
CA SER A 218 -24.95 13.80 20.58
C SER A 218 -23.88 14.79 21.07
N LEU A 219 -22.79 14.96 20.30
CA LEU A 219 -21.68 15.83 20.66
C LEU A 219 -22.02 17.31 20.44
N THR A 220 -21.55 18.15 21.37
CA THR A 220 -21.51 19.61 21.17
C THR A 220 -20.46 19.99 20.11
N PRO A 221 -20.58 21.17 19.48
CA PRO A 221 -19.58 21.67 18.54
C PRO A 221 -18.14 21.60 19.07
N GLU A 222 -17.92 22.05 20.30
CA GLU A 222 -16.59 22.07 20.92
C GLU A 222 -16.04 20.65 21.13
N GLN A 223 -16.91 19.70 21.47
CA GLN A 223 -16.54 18.30 21.61
C GLN A 223 -16.17 17.65 20.28
N LYS A 224 -16.83 18.02 19.18
CA LYS A 224 -16.49 17.54 17.83
C LYS A 224 -15.14 18.06 17.37
N ASP A 225 -14.89 19.35 17.57
CA ASP A 225 -13.59 19.98 17.26
C ASP A 225 -12.46 19.35 18.08
N GLN A 226 -12.75 19.02 19.34
CA GLN A 226 -11.81 18.31 20.19
C GLN A 226 -11.54 16.88 19.69
N VAL A 227 -12.56 16.13 19.25
CA VAL A 227 -12.34 14.82 18.63
C VAL A 227 -11.46 14.95 17.40
N TYR A 228 -11.74 15.92 16.52
CA TYR A 228 -10.91 16.18 15.34
C TYR A 228 -9.46 16.51 15.70
N SER A 229 -9.22 17.29 16.75
CA SER A 229 -7.84 17.60 17.20
C SER A 229 -7.03 16.39 17.63
N TYR A 230 -7.68 15.28 17.98
CA TYR A 230 -7.03 14.02 18.31
C TYR A 230 -6.96 13.06 17.12
N ASP A 231 -7.93 13.13 16.22
CA ASP A 231 -8.05 12.28 15.05
C ASP A 231 -8.48 13.14 13.84
N HIS A 232 -7.49 13.58 13.06
CA HIS A 232 -7.73 14.41 11.88
C HIS A 232 -8.38 13.60 10.74
N ASP A 233 -8.37 12.27 10.82
CA ASP A 233 -9.01 11.35 9.89
C ASP A 233 -10.48 11.05 10.27
N ILE A 234 -11.00 11.62 11.36
CA ILE A 234 -12.37 11.34 11.84
C ILE A 234 -13.44 11.59 10.77
N GLY A 235 -13.21 12.51 9.84
CA GLY A 235 -14.09 12.76 8.69
C GLY A 235 -14.27 11.55 7.75
N ASN A 236 -13.27 10.68 7.69
CA ASN A 236 -13.31 9.45 6.90
C ASN A 236 -14.12 8.33 7.58
N HIS A 237 -14.48 8.48 8.88
CA HIS A 237 -15.20 7.45 9.61
C HIS A 237 -16.55 7.10 8.96
N PRO A 238 -16.85 5.80 8.76
CA PRO A 238 -18.16 5.35 8.31
C PRO A 238 -19.28 5.84 9.25
N GLY A 239 -20.33 6.45 8.70
CA GLY A 239 -21.46 6.96 9.48
C GLY A 239 -21.36 8.45 9.87
N MET A 240 -20.22 9.10 9.64
CA MET A 240 -20.10 10.56 9.75
C MET A 240 -21.08 11.24 8.79
N PRO A 241 -21.99 12.12 9.27
CA PRO A 241 -22.90 12.86 8.40
C PRO A 241 -22.11 13.81 7.49
N TRP A 242 -22.60 14.03 6.27
CA TRP A 242 -21.94 14.88 5.28
C TRP A 242 -21.96 16.36 5.67
N ASP A 243 -23.14 16.87 6.03
CA ASP A 243 -23.36 18.26 6.44
C ASP A 243 -24.58 18.31 7.38
N PRO A 244 -24.39 17.94 8.67
CA PRO A 244 -25.43 18.00 9.69
C PRO A 244 -25.89 19.45 9.93
N PRO A 245 -27.00 19.69 10.66
CA PRO A 245 -27.53 21.04 10.89
C PRO A 245 -26.57 22.05 11.54
N ASP A 246 -25.58 21.57 12.29
CA ASP A 246 -24.51 22.40 12.88
C ASP A 246 -23.31 22.59 11.95
N HIS A 247 -23.35 22.03 10.74
CA HIS A 247 -22.32 22.04 9.72
C HIS A 247 -21.01 21.36 10.12
N LEU A 248 -20.99 20.57 11.19
CA LEU A 248 -19.82 19.86 11.69
C LEU A 248 -19.86 18.38 11.28
N GLY A 249 -19.72 18.14 9.98
CA GLY A 249 -19.71 16.80 9.37
C GLY A 249 -18.51 16.57 8.46
N LYS A 250 -18.58 15.57 7.57
CA LYS A 250 -17.51 15.20 6.62
C LYS A 250 -16.96 16.40 5.88
N ASP A 251 -17.82 17.25 5.34
CA ASP A 251 -17.38 18.39 4.53
C ASP A 251 -16.55 19.38 5.32
N HIS A 252 -16.94 19.67 6.56
CA HIS A 252 -16.22 20.62 7.41
C HIS A 252 -14.84 20.09 7.81
N TYR A 253 -14.78 18.90 8.38
CA TYR A 253 -13.51 18.36 8.88
C TYR A 253 -12.55 17.95 7.76
N HIS A 254 -13.05 17.48 6.60
CA HIS A 254 -12.16 17.28 5.46
C HIS A 254 -11.67 18.58 4.85
N ARG A 255 -12.45 19.67 4.86
CA ARG A 255 -11.97 20.98 4.38
C ARG A 255 -10.94 21.57 5.33
N LEU A 256 -11.12 21.38 6.63
CA LEU A 256 -10.13 21.75 7.64
C LEU A 256 -8.84 20.95 7.43
N HIS A 257 -8.95 19.63 7.25
CA HIS A 257 -7.80 18.75 7.04
C HIS A 257 -7.09 19.02 5.70
N LEU A 258 -7.83 19.31 4.64
CA LEU A 258 -7.28 19.71 3.35
C LEU A 258 -6.36 20.93 3.51
N HIS A 259 -6.79 21.93 4.27
CA HIS A 259 -5.98 23.13 4.50
C HIS A 259 -4.69 22.82 5.28
N GLU A 260 -4.77 21.94 6.27
CA GLU A 260 -3.60 21.47 7.04
C GLU A 260 -2.62 20.70 6.15
N LEU A 261 -3.12 19.77 5.33
CA LEU A 261 -2.32 18.99 4.39
C LEU A 261 -1.61 19.90 3.37
N GLU A 262 -2.28 20.93 2.87
CA GLU A 262 -1.66 21.92 1.99
C GLU A 262 -0.53 22.69 2.68
N GLN A 263 -0.77 23.20 3.88
CA GLN A 263 0.23 23.94 4.64
C GLN A 263 1.45 23.07 4.98
N GLN A 264 1.22 21.85 5.46
CA GLN A 264 2.27 20.91 5.81
C GLN A 264 3.08 20.51 4.59
N THR A 265 2.42 20.15 3.49
CA THR A 265 3.10 19.75 2.25
C THR A 265 3.90 20.90 1.65
N GLN A 266 3.40 22.13 1.73
CA GLN A 266 4.15 23.31 1.30
C GLN A 266 5.41 23.53 2.16
N ALA A 267 5.29 23.42 3.49
CA ALA A 267 6.45 23.52 4.38
C ALA A 267 7.48 22.40 4.11
N ASP A 268 7.02 21.20 3.78
CA ASP A 268 7.89 20.07 3.42
C ASP A 268 8.64 20.33 2.11
N ILE A 269 7.94 20.85 1.10
CA ILE A 269 8.54 21.29 -0.16
C ILE A 269 9.61 22.35 0.08
N ASP A 270 9.34 23.35 0.93
CA ASP A 270 10.28 24.43 1.21
C ASP A 270 11.53 23.90 1.93
N ARG A 271 11.36 22.99 2.90
CA ARG A 271 12.48 22.31 3.59
C ARG A 271 13.31 21.47 2.64
N MET A 272 12.68 20.68 1.76
CA MET A 272 13.37 19.85 0.79
C MET A 272 14.13 20.68 -0.25
N GLN A 273 13.55 21.81 -0.71
CA GLN A 273 14.23 22.74 -1.61
C GLN A 273 15.47 23.33 -0.95
N HIS A 274 15.35 23.77 0.30
CA HIS A 274 16.49 24.30 1.05
C HIS A 274 17.62 23.27 1.18
N SER A 275 17.29 22.02 1.52
CA SER A 275 18.27 20.94 1.62
C SER A 275 18.95 20.64 0.28
N LEU A 276 18.20 20.71 -0.82
CA LEU A 276 18.74 20.52 -2.17
C LEU A 276 19.70 21.66 -2.54
N ASP A 277 19.35 22.91 -2.22
CA ASP A 277 20.23 24.05 -2.44
C ASP A 277 21.52 23.92 -1.63
N GLU A 278 21.45 23.60 -0.33
CA GLU A 278 22.64 23.39 0.51
C GLU A 278 23.54 22.28 -0.05
N MET A 279 22.95 21.17 -0.48
CA MET A 279 23.67 20.05 -1.07
C MET A 279 24.39 20.45 -2.36
N MET A 280 23.72 21.21 -3.24
CA MET A 280 24.29 21.70 -4.51
C MET A 280 25.44 22.69 -4.32
N HIS A 281 25.52 23.39 -3.19
CA HIS A 281 26.63 24.29 -2.84
C HIS A 281 27.80 23.55 -2.15
N GLY A 282 27.62 22.29 -1.76
CA GLY A 282 28.64 21.46 -1.12
C GLY A 282 29.71 20.95 -2.09
N HIS A 283 30.92 20.74 -1.60
CA HIS A 283 32.06 20.28 -2.43
C HIS A 283 32.04 18.79 -2.78
N ASN A 284 31.17 17.98 -2.16
CA ASN A 284 30.98 16.55 -2.43
C ASN A 284 29.49 16.20 -2.34
N VAL A 285 28.82 16.12 -3.49
CA VAL A 285 27.40 15.74 -3.58
C VAL A 285 27.30 14.23 -3.72
N ASP A 286 26.47 13.60 -2.88
CA ASP A 286 26.09 12.20 -3.07
C ASP A 286 24.95 12.14 -4.11
N ASP A 287 25.25 11.63 -5.30
CA ASP A 287 24.31 11.51 -6.41
C ASP A 287 23.05 10.69 -6.05
N GLY A 288 23.19 9.69 -5.16
CA GLY A 288 22.07 8.87 -4.69
C GLY A 288 21.13 9.63 -3.76
N ALA A 289 21.70 10.38 -2.81
CA ALA A 289 20.93 11.24 -1.92
C ALA A 289 20.25 12.39 -2.67
N LEU A 290 20.95 12.99 -3.64
CA LEU A 290 20.40 14.02 -4.51
C LEU A 290 19.20 13.52 -5.31
N TYR A 291 19.33 12.34 -5.94
CA TYR A 291 18.24 11.73 -6.71
C TYR A 291 17.03 11.36 -5.84
N ALA A 292 17.26 10.82 -4.65
CA ALA A 292 16.20 10.50 -3.69
C ALA A 292 15.43 11.76 -3.26
N LEU A 293 16.14 12.83 -2.92
CA LEU A 293 15.54 14.10 -2.50
C LEU A 293 14.77 14.76 -3.65
N GLN A 294 15.31 14.75 -4.87
CA GLN A 294 14.60 15.23 -6.06
C GLN A 294 13.30 14.45 -6.32
N THR A 295 13.31 13.14 -6.11
CA THR A 295 12.12 12.29 -6.26
C THR A 295 11.06 12.63 -5.20
N GLN A 296 11.46 12.75 -3.93
CA GLN A 296 10.56 13.14 -2.84
C GLN A 296 9.95 14.53 -3.07
N LEU A 297 10.75 15.49 -3.52
CA LEU A 297 10.30 16.83 -3.88
C LEU A 297 9.26 16.81 -5.01
N ALA A 298 9.47 15.98 -6.03
CA ALA A 298 8.51 15.83 -7.13
C ALA A 298 7.17 15.23 -6.65
N VAL A 299 7.23 14.21 -5.77
CA VAL A 299 6.03 13.60 -5.17
C VAL A 299 5.26 14.62 -4.33
N ALA A 300 5.93 15.33 -3.42
CA ALA A 300 5.27 16.33 -2.57
C ALA A 300 4.64 17.47 -3.38
N ARG A 301 5.31 17.93 -4.45
CA ARG A 301 4.73 18.92 -5.38
C ARG A 301 3.48 18.39 -6.07
N ASN A 302 3.46 17.13 -6.46
CA ASN A 302 2.26 16.51 -7.04
C ASN A 302 1.12 16.40 -6.01
N HIS A 303 1.40 16.01 -4.77
CA HIS A 303 0.39 15.97 -3.70
C HIS A 303 -0.20 17.37 -3.44
N LEU A 304 0.65 18.39 -3.32
CA LEU A 304 0.20 19.77 -3.14
C LEU A 304 -0.66 20.25 -4.32
N GLN A 305 -0.32 19.85 -5.55
CA GLN A 305 -1.15 20.14 -6.71
C GLN A 305 -2.51 19.44 -6.64
N GLY A 306 -2.54 18.19 -6.17
CA GLY A 306 -3.77 17.43 -5.92
C GLY A 306 -4.67 18.15 -4.94
N TYR A 307 -4.14 18.53 -3.76
CA TYR A 307 -4.90 19.28 -2.75
C TYR A 307 -5.46 20.60 -3.30
N LYS A 308 -4.64 21.40 -3.98
CA LYS A 308 -5.08 22.67 -4.59
C LYS A 308 -6.15 22.46 -5.66
N ALA A 309 -6.10 21.36 -6.41
CA ALA A 309 -7.12 21.03 -7.40
C ALA A 309 -8.45 20.67 -6.72
N VAL A 310 -8.40 19.92 -5.62
CA VAL A 310 -9.57 19.61 -4.77
C VAL A 310 -10.15 20.90 -4.21
N GLU A 311 -9.31 21.78 -3.65
CA GLU A 311 -9.74 23.09 -3.12
C GLU A 311 -10.41 23.94 -4.21
N ALA A 312 -9.81 24.03 -5.40
CA ALA A 312 -10.35 24.78 -6.53
C ALA A 312 -11.71 24.24 -7.00
N GLU A 313 -11.87 22.92 -7.09
CA GLU A 313 -13.15 22.31 -7.43
C GLU A 313 -14.19 22.62 -6.34
N LEU A 314 -13.84 22.45 -5.06
CA LEU A 314 -14.74 22.72 -3.93
C LEU A 314 -15.18 24.18 -3.85
N ASN A 315 -14.36 25.12 -4.32
CA ASN A 315 -14.63 26.55 -4.36
C ASN A 315 -15.27 27.03 -5.67
N SER A 316 -15.50 26.13 -6.64
CA SER A 316 -16.16 26.48 -7.89
C SER A 316 -17.60 26.96 -7.65
N LYS A 317 -17.93 28.11 -8.23
CA LYS A 317 -19.27 28.73 -8.17
C LYS A 317 -20.21 28.20 -9.26
N ASP A 318 -19.70 27.34 -10.14
CA ASP A 318 -20.48 26.77 -11.23
C ASP A 318 -21.21 25.53 -10.74
N GLY A 319 -22.55 25.61 -10.75
CA GLY A 319 -23.42 24.48 -10.43
C GLY A 319 -23.78 24.35 -8.93
N PRO A 320 -24.25 23.17 -8.50
CA PRO A 320 -24.67 22.91 -7.13
C PRO A 320 -23.52 22.97 -6.12
N LYS A 321 -23.84 23.21 -4.83
CA LYS A 321 -22.86 23.22 -3.74
C LYS A 321 -22.10 21.89 -3.69
N ARG A 322 -20.80 21.95 -3.47
CA ARG A 322 -19.91 20.79 -3.42
C ARG A 322 -19.55 20.44 -1.99
N TYR A 323 -19.55 19.15 -1.70
CA TYR A 323 -19.25 18.58 -0.39
C TYR A 323 -18.09 17.60 -0.47
N LEU A 324 -17.11 17.73 0.42
CA LEU A 324 -15.94 16.84 0.48
C LEU A 324 -16.23 15.64 1.39
N GLY A 325 -16.30 14.45 0.79
CA GLY A 325 -16.75 13.23 1.47
C GLY A 325 -15.66 12.25 1.88
N GLN A 326 -14.53 12.31 1.18
CA GLN A 326 -13.29 11.59 1.48
C GLN A 326 -12.11 12.44 1.01
N LEU A 327 -11.03 12.34 1.77
CA LEU A 327 -9.74 12.93 1.47
C LEU A 327 -8.67 11.95 1.94
N ASP A 328 -7.67 11.68 1.11
CA ASP A 328 -6.50 10.91 1.49
C ASP A 328 -5.23 11.77 1.52
N GLU A 329 -4.16 11.21 2.09
CA GLU A 329 -2.81 11.81 2.18
C GLU A 329 -2.07 11.91 0.83
N PHE A 330 -2.69 11.47 -0.27
CA PHE A 330 -2.12 11.47 -1.62
C PHE A 330 -2.77 12.52 -2.54
N GLY A 331 -3.76 13.25 -2.03
CA GLY A 331 -4.48 14.29 -2.78
C GLY A 331 -5.64 13.79 -3.62
N HIS A 332 -6.11 12.56 -3.39
CA HIS A 332 -7.36 12.07 -3.98
C HIS A 332 -8.55 12.46 -3.10
N ALA A 333 -9.65 12.79 -3.77
CA ALA A 333 -10.86 13.21 -3.08
C ALA A 333 -12.13 12.67 -3.71
N ALA A 334 -13.14 12.44 -2.86
CA ALA A 334 -14.51 12.20 -3.30
C ALA A 334 -15.35 13.46 -3.06
N ILE A 335 -15.81 14.08 -4.14
CA ILE A 335 -16.64 15.29 -4.06
C ILE A 335 -18.07 14.96 -4.49
N ALA A 336 -19.02 15.24 -3.59
CA ALA A 336 -20.45 15.16 -3.89
C ALA A 336 -20.99 16.51 -4.37
N LEU A 337 -21.86 16.47 -5.39
CA LEU A 337 -22.65 17.62 -5.82
C LEU A 337 -24.00 17.60 -5.09
N ASN A 338 -24.22 18.55 -4.18
CA ASN A 338 -25.25 18.61 -3.12
C ASN A 338 -25.04 17.63 -1.96
N ASN A 339 -25.74 17.86 -0.83
CA ASN A 339 -25.63 17.09 0.41
C ASN A 339 -26.26 15.68 0.25
N PRO A 340 -25.45 14.59 0.31
CA PRO A 340 -25.95 13.22 0.21
C PRO A 340 -26.89 12.78 1.34
N ASP A 341 -26.82 13.38 2.53
CA ASP A 341 -27.70 13.03 3.66
C ASP A 341 -29.17 13.34 3.37
N THR A 342 -29.43 14.28 2.47
CA THR A 342 -30.78 14.73 2.08
C THR A 342 -31.19 14.29 0.68
N ALA A 343 -30.31 13.52 0.00
CA ALA A 343 -30.49 13.10 -1.37
C ALA A 343 -31.56 12.02 -1.50
N THR A 344 -32.55 12.23 -2.37
CA THR A 344 -33.51 11.16 -2.73
C THR A 344 -32.91 10.12 -3.68
N ARG A 345 -31.85 10.49 -4.43
CA ARG A 345 -31.14 9.63 -5.39
C ARG A 345 -29.67 10.02 -5.47
N ASN A 346 -28.78 9.03 -5.46
CA ASN A 346 -27.34 9.18 -5.66
C ASN A 346 -26.91 8.61 -7.02
N ALA A 347 -25.89 9.20 -7.64
CA ALA A 347 -25.22 8.65 -8.82
C ALA A 347 -23.71 8.89 -8.68
N ILE A 348 -22.90 7.90 -9.02
CA ILE A 348 -21.44 7.95 -8.92
C ILE A 348 -20.86 8.06 -10.33
N LEU A 349 -19.97 9.04 -10.53
CA LEU A 349 -19.26 9.31 -11.78
C LEU A 349 -17.75 9.13 -11.55
N VAL A 350 -17.18 8.17 -12.26
CA VAL A 350 -15.74 7.95 -12.33
C VAL A 350 -15.21 8.66 -13.58
N PRO A 351 -14.29 9.62 -13.48
CA PRO A 351 -13.69 10.26 -14.66
C PRO A 351 -12.97 9.22 -15.54
N GLY A 352 -13.18 9.31 -16.86
CA GLY A 352 -12.55 8.39 -17.84
C GLY A 352 -13.50 7.78 -18.88
N THR A 353 -14.82 8.02 -18.81
CA THR A 353 -15.82 7.40 -19.70
C THR A 353 -16.38 8.31 -20.81
N GLY A 354 -15.74 9.45 -21.10
CA GLY A 354 -15.95 10.20 -22.34
C GLY A 354 -17.33 10.87 -22.56
N GLN A 355 -18.19 11.00 -21.55
CA GLN A 355 -19.42 11.80 -21.66
C GLN A 355 -19.28 13.15 -20.96
N ASP A 356 -19.42 14.22 -21.75
CA ASP A 356 -19.52 15.60 -21.27
C ASP A 356 -20.78 15.79 -20.43
N VAL A 357 -20.57 16.15 -19.16
CA VAL A 357 -21.56 16.14 -18.08
C VAL A 357 -22.47 17.39 -18.10
N THR A 358 -22.24 18.32 -19.04
CA THR A 358 -23.03 19.55 -19.18
C THR A 358 -24.38 19.36 -19.88
N ARG A 359 -24.66 18.19 -20.49
CA ARG A 359 -25.85 18.00 -21.36
C ARG A 359 -27.02 17.17 -20.80
N ILE A 360 -26.95 16.63 -19.58
CA ILE A 360 -28.03 15.78 -19.05
C ILE A 360 -28.84 16.55 -18.00
N HIS A 361 -29.99 17.11 -18.41
CA HIS A 361 -30.97 17.75 -17.51
C HIS A 361 -32.06 16.76 -17.13
N VAL A 362 -32.05 16.28 -15.88
CA VAL A 362 -33.17 15.56 -15.24
C VAL A 362 -33.33 16.12 -13.82
N PRO A 363 -34.51 16.65 -13.44
CA PRO A 363 -34.73 17.16 -12.08
C PRO A 363 -34.60 16.04 -11.03
N GLY A 364 -33.78 16.24 -9.99
CA GLY A 364 -33.73 15.37 -8.80
C GLY A 364 -32.65 14.27 -8.75
N LEU A 365 -31.50 14.44 -9.41
CA LEU A 365 -30.38 13.47 -9.38
C LEU A 365 -29.10 14.11 -8.80
N LEU A 366 -28.48 13.54 -7.75
CA LEU A 366 -27.13 13.90 -7.31
C LEU A 366 -26.05 13.15 -8.11
N ARG A 367 -24.87 13.77 -8.25
CA ARG A 367 -23.70 13.24 -8.97
C ARG A 367 -22.48 13.30 -8.04
N CYS A 368 -21.70 12.22 -7.91
CA CYS A 368 -20.40 12.22 -7.23
C CYS A 368 -19.29 12.14 -8.27
N ARG A 369 -18.26 12.99 -8.22
CA ARG A 369 -17.03 12.84 -9.02
C ARG A 369 -15.90 12.36 -8.12
N HIS A 370 -15.18 11.33 -8.56
CA HIS A 370 -13.84 11.04 -8.06
C HIS A 370 -12.82 11.91 -8.81
N TYR A 371 -11.78 12.39 -8.14
CA TYR A 371 -10.68 13.14 -8.76
C TYR A 371 -9.35 12.53 -8.34
#